data_AF-A0A3C1F4S3-F1
#
_entry.id   AF-A0A3C1F4S3-F1
#
_cell.length_a   1.000
_cell.length_b   1.000
_cell.length_c   1.000
_cell.angle_alpha   90.00
_cell.angle_beta   90.00
_cell.angle_gamma   90.00
#
_symmetry.space_group_name_H-M   'P 1'
#
loop_
_entity.id
_entity.type
_entity.pdbx_description
1 polymer ?
#
loop_
_entity_poly.entity_id
_entity_poly.type
_entity_poly.pdbx_seq_one_letter_code
_entity_poly.pdbx_strand_id
1 'polypeptide(L)'
;MCAVKGDRSRLEPVARMLFVEQGRTLTDIEETLGVSRQTLSEWKARTRTYGEELDEWDKARAAKEGYEAHLLEVRNAIMEQIKAAPLQALSYLDSLSKVEAILDKRSRNAREAAERIAQQKGEMFLAFVRDLIEFGNKVDPEMTRVVENNFDDLIQWGREKYAA
;
A
#
# COMPACT_ATOMS: atom_id res chain seq x y z
N MET A 1 16.49 -5.58 -13.25
CA MET A 1 16.16 -7.01 -13.48
C MET A 1 14.80 -7.08 -14.15
N CYS A 2 14.69 -7.72 -15.31
CA CYS A 2 13.40 -7.92 -15.99
C CYS A 2 12.60 -9.01 -15.25
N ALA A 3 11.34 -8.76 -14.95
CA ALA A 3 10.45 -9.70 -14.27
C ALA A 3 10.37 -11.04 -15.03
N VAL A 4 10.50 -12.16 -14.30
CA VAL A 4 10.47 -13.51 -14.86
C VAL A 4 9.03 -13.89 -15.24
N LYS A 5 8.86 -14.71 -16.27
CA LYS A 5 7.55 -15.19 -16.77
C LYS A 5 6.84 -15.96 -15.63
N GLY A 6 5.89 -15.30 -14.96
CA GLY A 6 5.17 -15.84 -13.78
C GLY A 6 5.06 -14.86 -12.61
N ASP A 7 5.94 -13.86 -12.52
CA ASP A 7 5.89 -12.87 -11.44
C ASP A 7 4.71 -11.90 -11.56
N ARG A 8 4.26 -11.64 -12.79
CA ARG A 8 3.14 -10.72 -13.05
C ARG A 8 1.86 -11.14 -12.34
N SER A 9 1.42 -12.40 -12.50
CA SER A 9 0.15 -12.87 -11.91
C SER A 9 0.14 -12.80 -10.38
N ARG A 10 1.32 -12.83 -9.74
CA ARG A 10 1.49 -12.68 -8.29
C ARG A 10 1.60 -11.22 -7.86
N LEU A 11 2.39 -10.42 -8.57
CA LEU A 11 2.77 -9.06 -8.15
C LEU A 11 1.84 -7.98 -8.69
N GLU A 12 1.19 -8.18 -9.84
CA GLU A 12 0.26 -7.21 -10.43
C GLU A 12 -0.96 -6.90 -9.54
N PRO A 13 -1.63 -7.89 -8.90
CA PRO A 13 -2.72 -7.58 -7.97
C PRO A 13 -2.25 -6.75 -6.76
N VAL A 14 -1.05 -7.03 -6.24
CA VAL A 14 -0.45 -6.30 -5.12
C VAL A 14 -0.09 -4.88 -5.56
N ALA A 15 0.57 -4.73 -6.71
CA ALA A 15 0.90 -3.42 -7.29
C ALA A 15 -0.36 -2.57 -7.53
N ARG A 16 -1.43 -3.17 -8.07
CA ARG A 16 -2.71 -2.50 -8.27
C ARG A 16 -3.30 -2.04 -6.94
N MET A 17 -3.29 -2.89 -5.92
CA MET A 17 -3.75 -2.52 -4.58
C MET A 17 -2.92 -1.36 -4.00
N LEU A 18 -1.59 -1.39 -4.09
CA LEU A 18 -0.75 -0.29 -3.60
C LEU A 18 -1.03 1.04 -4.34
N PHE A 19 -1.27 0.96 -5.65
CA PHE A 19 -1.54 2.13 -6.47
C PHE A 19 -2.94 2.72 -6.22
N VAL A 20 -3.97 1.87 -6.27
CA VAL A 20 -5.38 2.27 -6.17
C VAL A 20 -5.81 2.48 -4.73
N GLU A 21 -5.47 1.54 -3.84
CA GLU A 21 -5.97 1.58 -2.46
C GLU A 21 -5.13 2.49 -1.57
N GLN A 22 -3.82 2.53 -1.77
CA GLN A 22 -2.90 3.30 -0.91
C GLN A 22 -2.40 4.58 -1.56
N GLY A 23 -2.76 4.84 -2.82
CA GLY A 23 -2.36 6.06 -3.52
C GLY A 23 -0.86 6.16 -3.78
N ARG A 24 -0.08 5.07 -3.66
CA ARG A 24 1.37 5.10 -3.87
C ARG A 24 1.73 5.42 -5.32
N THR A 25 2.88 6.04 -5.52
CA THR A 25 3.42 6.27 -6.87
C THR A 25 4.02 4.99 -7.42
N LEU A 26 4.20 4.91 -8.75
CA LEU A 26 4.88 3.76 -9.36
C LEU A 26 6.33 3.62 -8.87
N THR A 27 6.98 4.73 -8.48
CA THR A 27 8.32 4.73 -7.90
C THR A 27 8.32 4.06 -6.52
N ASP A 28 7.37 4.42 -5.63
CA ASP A 28 7.28 3.79 -4.31
C ASP A 28 6.93 2.30 -4.40
N ILE A 29 6.14 1.92 -5.41
CA ILE A 29 5.76 0.54 -5.67
C ILE A 29 6.96 -0.24 -6.23
N GLU A 30 7.78 0.38 -7.07
CA GLU A 30 9.04 -0.20 -7.55
C GLU A 30 9.96 -0.54 -6.38
N GLU A 31 10.18 0.41 -5.46
CA GLU A 31 10.98 0.18 -4.26
C GLU A 31 10.38 -0.90 -3.35
N THR A 32 9.05 -1.00 -3.30
CA THR A 32 8.34 -1.95 -2.43
C THR A 32 8.29 -3.36 -3.00
N LEU A 33 8.13 -3.52 -4.31
CA LEU A 33 7.95 -4.83 -4.95
C LEU A 33 9.20 -5.32 -5.69
N GLY A 34 10.24 -4.49 -5.82
CA GLY A 34 11.44 -4.81 -6.60
C GLY A 34 11.18 -4.96 -8.10
N VAL A 35 10.04 -4.44 -8.57
CA VAL A 35 9.62 -4.48 -9.98
C VAL A 35 9.88 -3.11 -10.60
N SER A 36 10.59 -3.06 -11.73
CA SER A 36 10.92 -1.78 -12.35
C SER A 36 9.67 -0.93 -12.65
N ARG A 37 9.77 0.39 -12.50
CA ARG A 37 8.67 1.31 -12.87
C ARG A 37 8.21 1.11 -14.32
N GLN A 38 9.12 0.78 -15.23
CA GLN A 38 8.76 0.48 -16.62
C GLN A 38 7.82 -0.73 -16.73
N THR A 39 8.13 -1.81 -16.00
CA THR A 39 7.27 -3.00 -15.93
C THR A 39 5.90 -2.69 -15.32
N LEU A 40 5.84 -1.88 -14.25
CA LEU A 40 4.57 -1.44 -13.65
C LEU A 40 3.74 -0.59 -14.63
N SER A 41 4.39 0.32 -15.35
CA SER A 41 3.76 1.14 -16.38
C SER A 41 3.21 0.29 -17.53
N GLU A 42 3.91 -0.77 -17.93
CA GLU A 42 3.43 -1.71 -18.93
C GLU A 42 2.21 -2.50 -18.45
N TRP A 43 2.17 -2.93 -17.18
CA TRP A 43 1.01 -3.63 -16.61
C TRP A 43 -0.23 -2.72 -16.61
N LYS A 44 -0.07 -1.47 -16.17
CA LYS A 44 -1.11 -0.45 -16.24
C LYS A 44 -1.61 -0.25 -17.67
N ALA A 45 -0.71 0.03 -18.61
CA ALA A 45 -1.05 0.30 -20.01
C ALA A 45 -1.80 -0.86 -20.69
N ARG A 46 -1.58 -2.11 -20.28
CA ARG A 46 -2.30 -3.29 -20.80
C ARG A 46 -3.76 -3.36 -20.36
N THR A 47 -4.12 -2.67 -19.29
CA THR A 47 -5.52 -2.60 -18.83
C THR A 47 -6.32 -1.52 -19.54
N ARG A 48 -5.67 -0.66 -20.32
CA ARG A 48 -6.31 0.44 -21.05
C ARG A 48 -7.16 -0.10 -22.21
N THR A 49 -8.42 0.34 -22.30
CA THR A 49 -9.28 0.05 -23.45
C THR A 49 -8.87 0.89 -24.66
N TYR A 50 -9.09 0.37 -25.86
CA TYR A 50 -8.81 1.10 -27.09
C TYR A 50 -9.60 2.41 -27.16
N GLY A 51 -8.91 3.52 -27.44
CA GLY A 51 -9.52 4.86 -27.56
C GLY A 51 -9.62 5.64 -26.26
N GLU A 52 -9.21 5.07 -25.12
CA GLU A 52 -9.21 5.77 -23.84
C GLU A 52 -7.80 6.26 -23.46
N GLU A 53 -7.72 7.40 -22.79
CA GLU A 53 -6.45 7.95 -22.31
C GLU A 53 -6.00 7.31 -20.98
N LEU A 54 -6.96 7.00 -20.10
CA LEU A 54 -6.71 6.45 -18.77
C LEU A 54 -6.80 4.93 -18.74
N ASP A 55 -5.89 4.29 -18.03
CA ASP A 55 -5.99 2.87 -17.72
C ASP A 55 -6.93 2.58 -16.53
N GLU A 56 -7.28 1.32 -16.34
CA GLU A 56 -8.24 0.90 -15.30
C GLU A 56 -7.73 1.12 -13.88
N TRP A 57 -6.41 1.24 -13.67
CA TRP A 57 -5.87 1.55 -12.35
C TRP A 57 -6.05 3.03 -12.05
N ASP A 58 -5.78 3.90 -13.03
CA ASP A 58 -6.02 5.34 -12.91
C ASP A 58 -7.50 5.66 -12.74
N LYS A 59 -8.38 5.00 -13.50
CA LYS A 59 -9.83 5.15 -13.31
C LYS A 59 -10.29 4.69 -11.93
N ALA A 60 -9.82 3.53 -11.46
CA ALA A 60 -10.18 3.02 -10.14
C ALA A 60 -9.72 3.94 -9.02
N ARG A 61 -8.51 4.51 -9.16
CA ARG A 61 -7.97 5.49 -8.23
C ARG A 61 -8.78 6.79 -8.24
N ALA A 62 -9.04 7.34 -9.42
CA ALA A 62 -9.84 8.55 -9.58
C ALA A 62 -11.28 8.39 -9.07
N ALA A 63 -11.91 7.24 -9.32
CA ALA A 63 -13.24 6.93 -8.80
C ALA A 63 -13.25 6.85 -7.27
N LYS A 64 -12.20 6.31 -6.66
CA LYS A 64 -12.05 6.24 -5.20
C LYS A 64 -11.87 7.63 -4.59
N GLU A 65 -10.96 8.43 -5.14
CA GLU A 65 -10.69 9.81 -4.73
C GLU A 65 -11.95 10.67 -4.90
N GLY A 66 -12.65 10.55 -6.03
CA GLY A 66 -13.91 11.25 -6.29
C GLY A 66 -15.04 10.84 -5.34
N TYR A 67 -15.16 9.56 -5.00
CA TYR A 67 -16.16 9.10 -4.03
C TYR A 67 -15.86 9.60 -2.61
N GLU A 68 -14.59 9.64 -2.20
CA GLU A 68 -14.19 10.19 -0.91
C GLU A 68 -14.42 11.70 -0.83
N ALA A 69 -14.06 12.44 -1.88
CA ALA A 69 -14.37 13.85 -2.00
C ALA A 69 -15.88 14.10 -1.88
N HIS A 70 -16.69 13.28 -2.56
CA HIS A 70 -18.14 13.37 -2.47
C HIS A 70 -18.67 13.08 -1.05
N LEU A 71 -18.13 12.09 -0.33
CA LEU A 71 -18.50 11.85 1.07
C LEU A 71 -18.16 13.04 1.98
N LEU A 72 -17.02 13.70 1.76
CA LEU A 72 -16.65 14.91 2.49
C LEU A 72 -17.59 16.08 2.18
N GLU A 73 -17.99 16.23 0.92
CA GLU A 73 -19.00 17.21 0.51
C GLU A 73 -20.35 16.96 1.18
N VAL A 74 -20.83 15.72 1.16
CA VAL A 74 -22.09 15.32 1.82
C VAL A 74 -22.03 15.59 3.32
N ARG A 75 -20.92 15.23 3.98
CA ARG A 75 -20.69 15.54 5.41
C ARG A 75 -20.79 17.04 5.65
N ASN A 76 -20.06 17.84 4.86
CA ASN A 76 -20.04 19.29 5.00
C ASN A 76 -21.44 19.89 4.79
N ALA A 77 -22.18 19.41 3.79
CA ALA A 77 -23.56 19.85 3.53
C ALA A 77 -24.50 19.52 4.70
N ILE A 78 -24.39 18.32 5.29
CA ILE A 78 -25.16 17.93 6.48
C ILE A 78 -24.81 18.84 7.66
N MET A 79 -23.52 19.12 7.88
CA MET A 79 -23.07 20.01 8.95
C MET A 79 -23.60 21.44 8.76
N GLU A 80 -23.65 21.95 7.54
CA GLU A 80 -24.25 23.26 7.25
C GLU A 80 -25.76 23.27 7.50
N GLN A 81 -26.49 22.19 7.15
CA GLN A 81 -27.92 22.07 7.48
C GLN A 81 -28.18 22.05 8.99
N ILE A 82 -27.35 21.33 9.75
CA ILE A 82 -27.41 21.31 11.22
C ILE A 82 -27.14 22.71 11.80
N LYS A 83 -26.15 23.44 11.29
CA LYS A 83 -25.85 24.82 11.72
C LYS A 83 -27.02 25.77 11.43
N ALA A 84 -27.65 25.63 10.26
CA ALA A 84 -28.76 26.47 9.84
C ALA A 84 -30.05 26.21 10.64
N ALA A 85 -30.29 24.97 11.06
CA ALA A 85 -31.46 24.59 11.84
C ALA A 85 -31.10 23.63 12.99
N PRO A 86 -30.50 24.12 14.09
CA PRO A 86 -29.99 23.27 15.18
C PRO A 86 -31.07 22.40 15.85
N LEU A 87 -32.30 22.90 15.94
CA LEU A 87 -33.43 22.17 16.52
C LEU A 87 -33.87 20.97 15.65
N GLN A 88 -33.48 20.95 14.37
CA GLN A 88 -33.71 19.84 13.45
C GLN A 88 -32.49 18.90 13.35
N ALA A 89 -31.42 19.13 14.12
CA ALA A 89 -30.19 18.36 14.00
C ALA A 89 -30.41 16.85 14.10
N LEU A 90 -31.34 16.42 14.98
CA LEU A 90 -31.67 15.01 15.20
C LEU A 90 -32.04 14.26 13.92
N SER A 91 -32.64 14.90 12.91
CA SER A 91 -32.98 14.23 11.63
C SER A 91 -31.76 13.93 10.76
N TYR A 92 -30.61 14.58 11.04
CA TYR A 92 -29.39 14.47 10.24
C TYR A 92 -28.27 13.70 10.93
N LEU A 93 -28.34 13.49 12.25
CA LEU A 93 -27.27 12.84 13.03
C LEU A 93 -27.01 11.39 12.60
N ASP A 94 -28.04 10.62 12.23
CA ASP A 94 -27.85 9.24 11.75
C ASP A 94 -27.08 9.21 10.42
N SER A 95 -27.47 10.05 9.46
CA SER A 95 -26.78 10.20 8.18
C SER A 95 -25.34 10.67 8.37
N LEU A 96 -25.13 11.66 9.24
CA LEU A 96 -23.78 12.15 9.58
C LEU A 96 -22.93 11.04 10.18
N SER A 97 -23.46 10.31 11.16
CA SER A 97 -22.75 9.20 11.82
C SER A 97 -22.34 8.10 10.82
N LYS A 98 -23.20 7.78 9.85
CA LYS A 98 -22.89 6.80 8.79
C LYS A 98 -21.78 7.30 7.86
N VAL A 99 -21.80 8.56 7.46
CA VAL A 99 -20.76 9.14 6.61
C VAL A 99 -19.42 9.16 7.34
N GLU A 100 -19.39 9.60 8.60
CA GLU A 100 -18.20 9.56 9.45
C GLU A 100 -17.67 8.13 9.61
N ALA A 101 -18.54 7.15 9.88
CA ALA A 101 -18.13 5.76 10.01
C ALA A 101 -17.50 5.18 8.73
N ILE A 102 -17.97 5.58 7.55
CA ILE A 102 -17.39 5.16 6.27
C ILE A 102 -16.00 5.80 6.08
N LEU A 103 -15.87 7.09 6.37
CA LEU A 103 -14.60 7.81 6.28
C LEU A 103 -13.56 7.25 7.27
N ASP A 104 -13.96 7.00 8.52
CA ASP A 104 -13.12 6.39 9.54
C ASP A 104 -12.66 4.99 9.15
N LYS A 105 -13.57 4.16 8.65
CA LYS A 105 -13.24 2.82 8.18
C LYS A 105 -12.22 2.87 7.04
N ARG A 106 -12.35 3.83 6.12
CA ARG A 106 -11.38 4.00 5.01
C ARG A 106 -10.02 4.45 5.52
N SER A 107 -9.98 5.44 6.41
CA SER A 107 -8.73 5.89 7.03
C SER A 107 -8.02 4.77 7.79
N ARG A 108 -8.78 3.98 8.56
CA ARG A 108 -8.27 2.81 9.28
C ARG A 108 -7.73 1.75 8.32
N ASN A 109 -8.47 1.40 7.28
CA ASN A 109 -8.01 0.43 6.28
C ASN A 109 -6.71 0.88 5.61
N ALA A 110 -6.54 2.18 5.34
CA ALA A 110 -5.29 2.71 4.79
C ALA A 110 -4.12 2.56 5.76
N ARG A 111 -4.32 2.83 7.06
CA ARG A 111 -3.31 2.63 8.11
C ARG A 111 -2.96 1.16 8.30
N GLU A 112 -3.95 0.28 8.43
CA GLU A 112 -3.75 -1.17 8.56
C GLU A 112 -3.01 -1.74 7.34
N ALA A 113 -3.31 -1.25 6.13
CA ALA A 113 -2.62 -1.69 4.93
C ALA A 113 -1.16 -1.23 4.88
N ALA A 114 -0.84 -0.04 5.42
CA ALA A 114 0.53 0.41 5.60
C ALA A 114 1.28 -0.43 6.63
N GLU A 115 0.66 -0.71 7.78
CA GLU A 115 1.22 -1.55 8.85
C GLU A 115 1.50 -2.99 8.37
N ARG A 116 0.56 -3.60 7.62
CA ARG A 116 0.77 -4.95 7.06
C ARG A 116 1.96 -5.01 6.11
N ILE A 117 2.24 -3.95 5.36
CA ILE A 117 3.41 -3.91 4.46
C ILE A 117 4.69 -3.77 5.26
N ALA A 118 4.71 -2.91 6.28
CA ALA A 118 5.86 -2.79 7.18
C ALA A 118 6.17 -4.14 7.84
N GLN A 119 5.15 -4.84 8.32
CA GLN A 119 5.27 -6.20 8.86
C GLN A 119 5.81 -7.19 7.82
N GLN A 120 5.24 -7.23 6.61
CA GLN A 120 5.72 -8.10 5.54
C GLN A 120 7.17 -7.83 5.15
N LYS A 121 7.60 -6.56 5.10
CA LYS A 121 8.99 -6.18 4.84
C LYS A 121 9.92 -6.68 5.94
N GLY A 122 9.52 -6.55 7.21
CA GLY A 122 10.25 -7.09 8.35
C GLY A 122 10.38 -8.62 8.32
N GLU A 123 9.29 -9.33 8.02
CA GLU A 123 9.29 -10.80 7.88
C GLU A 123 10.19 -11.26 6.73
N MET A 124 10.13 -10.61 5.57
CA MET A 124 10.99 -10.93 4.43
C MET A 124 12.46 -10.68 4.75
N PHE A 125 12.79 -9.62 5.48
CA PHE A 125 14.17 -9.36 5.93
C PHE A 125 14.69 -10.48 6.81
N LEU A 126 13.92 -10.91 7.82
CA LEU A 126 14.31 -12.02 8.70
C LEU A 126 14.45 -13.34 7.93
N ALA A 127 13.55 -13.61 6.98
CA ALA A 127 13.66 -14.77 6.10
C ALA A 127 14.94 -14.73 5.26
N PHE A 128 15.28 -13.57 4.69
CA PHE A 128 16.52 -13.40 3.93
C PHE A 128 17.78 -13.60 4.79
N VAL A 129 17.80 -13.08 6.03
CA VAL A 129 18.94 -13.29 6.95
C VAL A 129 19.12 -14.78 7.26
N ARG A 130 18.02 -15.52 7.48
CA ARG A 130 18.08 -16.97 7.65
C ARG A 130 18.64 -17.66 6.41
N ASP A 131 18.13 -17.32 5.23
CA ASP A 131 18.56 -17.92 3.97
C ASP A 131 20.05 -17.60 3.67
N LEU A 132 20.54 -16.43 4.09
CA LEU A 132 21.96 -16.04 3.99
C LEU A 132 22.85 -16.91 4.89
N ILE A 133 22.42 -17.18 6.13
CA ILE A 133 23.14 -18.07 7.06
C ILE A 133 23.16 -19.51 6.49
N GLU A 134 22.03 -20.00 5.98
CA GLU A 134 21.94 -21.32 5.35
C GLU A 134 22.83 -21.44 4.11
N PHE A 135 22.89 -20.38 3.31
CA PHE A 135 23.77 -20.30 2.14
C PHE A 135 25.25 -20.27 2.55
N GLY A 136 25.61 -19.42 3.51
CA GLY A 136 26.97 -19.32 4.06
C GLY A 136 27.46 -20.67 4.57
N ASN A 137 26.66 -21.38 5.37
CA ASN A 137 27.00 -22.71 5.87
C ASN A 137 27.29 -23.74 4.77
N LYS A 138 26.68 -23.60 3.58
CA LYS A 138 26.87 -24.52 2.46
C LYS A 138 28.08 -24.16 1.59
N VAL A 139 28.42 -22.88 1.47
CA VAL A 139 29.37 -22.38 0.48
C VAL A 139 30.67 -21.91 1.13
N ASP A 140 30.57 -21.14 2.21
CA ASP A 140 31.71 -20.57 2.93
C ASP A 140 31.35 -20.30 4.41
N PRO A 141 31.80 -21.15 5.34
CA PRO A 141 31.53 -20.99 6.77
C PRO A 141 32.02 -19.65 7.37
N GLU A 142 33.02 -18.99 6.77
CA GLU A 142 33.46 -17.67 7.24
C GLU A 142 32.39 -16.60 6.98
N MET A 143 31.56 -16.76 5.94
CA MET A 143 30.41 -15.87 5.71
C MET A 143 29.41 -15.95 6.87
N THR A 144 29.11 -17.15 7.36
CA THR A 144 28.25 -17.34 8.54
C THR A 144 28.87 -16.67 9.76
N ARG A 145 30.17 -16.86 9.97
CA ARG A 145 30.88 -16.28 11.12
C ARG A 145 30.84 -14.75 11.13
N VAL A 146 30.96 -14.12 9.96
CA VAL A 146 30.81 -12.66 9.82
C VAL A 146 29.39 -12.22 10.16
N VAL A 147 28.36 -12.94 9.70
CA VAL A 147 26.96 -12.61 10.03
C VAL A 147 26.69 -12.79 11.51
N GLU A 148 27.19 -13.86 12.15
CA GLU A 148 27.04 -14.10 13.59
C GLU A 148 27.71 -12.99 14.42
N ASN A 149 28.93 -12.60 14.07
CA ASN A 149 29.67 -11.56 14.80
C ASN A 149 29.02 -10.16 14.70
N ASN A 150 28.20 -9.92 13.68
CA ASN A 150 27.55 -8.64 13.43
C ASN A 150 26.01 -8.76 13.49
N PHE A 151 25.48 -9.83 14.10
CA PHE A 151 24.05 -10.14 14.03
C PHE A 151 23.20 -9.03 14.63
N ASP A 152 23.58 -8.53 15.81
CA ASP A 152 22.83 -7.48 16.51
C ASP A 152 22.81 -6.16 15.70
N ASP A 153 23.93 -5.78 15.09
CA ASP A 153 24.02 -4.59 14.23
C ASP A 153 23.19 -4.76 12.95
N LEU A 154 23.18 -5.96 12.37
CA LEU A 154 22.37 -6.29 11.20
C LEU A 154 20.87 -6.21 11.51
N ILE A 155 20.44 -6.72 12.68
CA ILE A 155 19.04 -6.63 13.13
C ILE A 155 18.68 -5.18 13.45
N GLN A 156 19.57 -4.42 14.09
CA GLN A 156 19.34 -3.01 14.38
C GLN A 156 19.16 -2.20 13.10
N TRP A 157 20.04 -2.39 12.11
CA TRP A 157 19.89 -1.78 10.79
C TRP A 157 18.57 -2.17 10.10
N GLY A 158 18.18 -3.46 10.19
CA GLY A 158 16.92 -3.94 9.66
C GLY A 158 15.71 -3.26 10.30
N ARG A 159 15.73 -3.05 11.62
CA ARG A 159 14.68 -2.32 12.34
C ARG A 159 14.59 -0.87 11.88
N GLU A 160 15.71 -0.17 11.81
CA GLU A 160 15.75 1.24 11.37
C GLU A 160 15.25 1.41 9.93
N LYS A 161 15.53 0.44 9.07
CA LYS A 161 15.17 0.50 7.66
C LYS A 161 13.74 0.08 7.35
N TYR A 162 13.17 -0.85 8.13
CA TYR A 162 11.89 -1.50 7.81
C TYR A 162 10.78 -1.29 8.85
N ALA A 163 11.06 -0.75 10.04
CA ALA A 163 10.06 -0.49 11.09
C ALA A 163 9.44 0.92 11.04
N ALA A 164 9.57 1.65 9.92
CA ALA A 164 8.94 2.95 9.67
C ALA A 164 7.59 2.80 8.94
#